data_AF-A0AAD7D3A0-F1
#
_entry.id   AF-A0AAD7D3A0-F1
#
_cell.length_a   1.000
_cell.length_b   1.000
_cell.length_c   1.000
_cell.angle_alpha   90.00
_cell.angle_beta   90.00
_cell.angle_gamma   90.00
#
_symmetry.space_group_name_H-M   'P 1'
#
loop_
_entity.id
_entity.type
_entity.pdbx_description
1 polymer ?
#
loop_
_entity_poly.entity_id
_entity_poly.type
_entity_poly.pdbx_seq_one_letter_code
_entity_poly.pdbx_strand_id
1 'polypeptide(L)'
;MPLNFSSAGAELNLLSILSLLNFGSGYRAPLHAETGHGAWDCMKAFVFSLYITSSVDEDDLLSARGMQKISEGRVAEIMRVNVHTEKPHETLEHITIGELGGPMYDLVKSVTQVLNETGKILVNMGYPNLGMFVLEALKDGRKARSDSNSHADVELILERLVRAFPAFQDMSVVDGQSIFCFKKALFLIHAISIRFGSANPPPFPVPLTAHMPVFSDNVLPSLLIHLGELAPLLLATAATDTGDPKPLPKDGPIFSSNQAYIVRAAAIDACELIIESAHTLQDPSLEWLKDLNLPSLDMWIWAVAKDRMDYRRLERFVVRDTVFF
;
A
#
# COMPACT_ATOMS: atom_id res chain seq x y z
N MET A 1 10.91 -9.22 -7.27
CA MET A 1 11.81 -8.70 -6.22
C MET A 1 13.22 -9.22 -6.52
N PRO A 2 14.27 -8.37 -6.56
CA PRO A 2 15.61 -8.77 -7.00
C PRO A 2 16.48 -9.38 -5.87
N LEU A 3 15.86 -9.89 -4.81
CA LEU A 3 16.56 -10.45 -3.64
C LEU A 3 16.67 -11.97 -3.75
N ASN A 4 17.77 -12.52 -3.22
CA ASN A 4 17.90 -13.95 -3.01
C ASN A 4 17.32 -14.31 -1.63
N PHE A 5 16.28 -15.14 -1.62
CA PHE A 5 15.59 -15.52 -0.40
C PHE A 5 16.07 -16.88 0.10
N SER A 6 16.24 -17.01 1.42
CA SER A 6 16.62 -18.28 2.06
C SER A 6 15.55 -19.36 1.90
N SER A 7 14.29 -18.95 1.73
CA SER A 7 13.15 -19.83 1.45
C SER A 7 11.96 -19.04 0.89
N ALA A 8 10.99 -19.73 0.30
CA ALA A 8 9.70 -19.13 -0.07
C ALA A 8 8.95 -18.54 1.13
N GLY A 9 9.16 -19.08 2.34
CA GLY A 9 8.59 -18.54 3.57
C GLY A 9 9.21 -17.19 3.96
N ALA A 10 10.52 -17.03 3.78
CA ALA A 10 11.20 -15.76 3.99
C ALA A 10 10.73 -14.69 3.00
N GLU A 11 10.53 -15.09 1.73
CA GLU A 11 9.95 -14.21 0.71
C GLU A 11 8.50 -13.81 1.04
N LEU A 12 7.69 -14.76 1.51
CA LEU A 12 6.32 -14.49 1.95
C LEU A 12 6.29 -13.52 3.13
N ASN A 13 7.21 -13.66 4.09
CA ASN A 13 7.33 -12.72 5.22
C ASN A 13 7.66 -11.30 4.74
N LEU A 14 8.64 -11.17 3.85
CA LEU A 14 9.00 -9.86 3.28
C LEU A 14 7.83 -9.24 2.52
N LEU A 15 7.14 -10.02 1.66
CA LEU A 15 5.99 -9.54 0.91
C LEU A 15 4.84 -9.09 1.82
N SER A 16 4.64 -9.80 2.93
CA SER A 16 3.61 -9.48 3.92
C SER A 16 3.91 -8.15 4.62
N ILE A 17 5.16 -7.94 5.05
CA ILE A 17 5.59 -6.70 5.70
C ILE A 17 5.59 -5.53 4.70
N LEU A 18 6.01 -5.77 3.46
CA LEU A 18 5.93 -4.77 2.41
C LEU A 18 4.48 -4.31 2.16
N SER A 19 3.54 -5.25 2.17
CA SER A 19 2.11 -4.93 2.01
C SER A 19 1.54 -4.24 3.25
N LEU A 20 1.94 -4.65 4.45
CA LEU A 20 1.60 -3.99 5.72
C LEU A 20 2.04 -2.51 5.73
N LEU A 21 3.23 -2.22 5.21
CA LEU A 21 3.80 -0.87 5.14
C LEU A 21 3.48 -0.13 3.84
N ASN A 22 2.53 -0.61 3.03
CA ASN A 22 2.08 0.05 1.80
C ASN A 22 1.17 1.26 2.10
N PHE A 23 1.72 2.24 2.81
CA PHE A 23 1.11 3.54 3.13
C PHE A 23 2.15 4.66 3.08
N GLY A 24 1.71 5.89 3.39
CA GLY A 24 2.58 7.07 3.41
C GLY A 24 2.45 7.92 2.16
N SER A 25 1.40 7.67 1.36
CA SER A 25 1.08 8.44 0.16
C SER A 25 0.93 9.94 0.43
N GLY A 26 0.44 10.34 1.61
CA GLY A 26 0.36 11.73 2.06
C GLY A 26 1.71 12.40 2.37
N TYR A 27 2.79 11.63 2.42
CA TYR A 27 4.16 12.11 2.62
C TYR A 27 4.97 12.08 1.32
N ARG A 28 4.31 11.94 0.15
CA ARG A 28 4.98 11.83 -1.15
C ARG A 28 5.92 13.00 -1.44
N ALA A 29 5.48 14.24 -1.26
CA ALA A 29 6.32 15.42 -1.50
C ALA A 29 7.57 15.47 -0.60
N PRO A 30 7.46 15.37 0.74
CA PRO A 30 8.65 15.38 1.60
C PRO A 30 9.56 14.15 1.39
N LEU A 31 9.01 12.96 1.15
CA LEU A 31 9.81 11.79 0.79
C LEU A 31 10.61 12.00 -0.49
N HIS A 32 10.00 12.63 -1.49
CA HIS A 32 10.69 12.93 -2.75
C HIS A 32 11.77 14.00 -2.56
N ALA A 33 11.53 15.00 -1.71
CA ALA A 33 12.51 16.03 -1.39
C ALA A 33 13.75 15.44 -0.71
N GLU A 34 13.59 14.48 0.21
CA GLU A 34 14.72 13.89 0.94
C GLU A 34 15.40 12.74 0.22
N THR A 35 14.63 11.90 -0.48
CA THR A 35 15.13 10.63 -1.02
C THR A 35 15.15 10.56 -2.55
N GLY A 36 14.53 11.51 -3.25
CA GLY A 36 14.31 11.45 -4.70
C GLY A 36 13.28 10.41 -5.15
N HIS A 37 12.59 9.74 -4.20
CA HIS A 37 11.67 8.64 -4.47
C HIS A 37 10.25 8.94 -3.97
N GLY A 38 9.26 8.29 -4.58
CA GLY A 38 7.87 8.37 -4.11
C GLY A 38 7.60 7.39 -2.97
N ALA A 39 6.48 7.57 -2.26
CA ALA A 39 6.13 6.79 -1.06
C ALA A 39 6.33 5.28 -1.18
N TRP A 40 5.77 4.65 -2.22
CA TRP A 40 5.92 3.20 -2.44
C TRP A 40 7.37 2.75 -2.65
N ASP A 41 8.16 3.55 -3.37
CA ASP A 41 9.56 3.20 -3.64
C ASP A 41 10.41 3.37 -2.38
N CYS A 42 10.14 4.38 -1.55
CA CYS A 42 10.74 4.53 -0.22
C CYS A 42 10.39 3.36 0.70
N MET A 43 9.11 2.95 0.78
CA MET A 43 8.68 1.82 1.61
C MET A 43 9.29 0.49 1.15
N LYS A 44 9.37 0.26 -0.17
CA LYS A 44 10.11 -0.88 -0.72
C LYS A 44 11.58 -0.87 -0.32
N ALA A 45 12.25 0.28 -0.49
CA ALA A 45 13.66 0.41 -0.14
C ALA A 45 13.87 0.14 1.35
N PHE A 46 13.03 0.71 2.21
CA PHE A 46 13.04 0.48 3.65
C PHE A 46 12.89 -1.01 4.00
N VAL A 47 11.87 -1.70 3.48
CA VAL A 47 11.64 -3.13 3.77
C VAL A 47 12.76 -4.02 3.24
N PHE A 48 13.34 -3.70 2.07
CA PHE A 48 14.52 -4.40 1.57
C PHE A 48 15.73 -4.16 2.47
N SER A 49 15.94 -2.93 2.95
CA SER A 49 17.01 -2.64 3.89
C SER A 49 16.82 -3.36 5.22
N LEU A 50 15.59 -3.46 5.76
CA LEU A 50 15.30 -4.30 6.92
C LEU A 50 15.72 -5.76 6.68
N TYR A 51 15.34 -6.35 5.54
CA TYR A 51 15.72 -7.72 5.19
C TYR A 51 17.23 -7.93 5.10
N ILE A 52 17.93 -7.00 4.44
CA ILE A 52 19.39 -7.08 4.25
C ILE A 52 20.09 -6.92 5.61
N THR A 53 19.67 -5.96 6.43
CA THR A 53 20.21 -5.75 7.78
C THR A 53 19.98 -6.97 8.67
N SER A 54 18.78 -7.57 8.66
CA SER A 54 18.48 -8.83 9.37
C SER A 54 19.40 -10.00 8.96
N SER A 55 20.00 -9.96 7.77
CA SER A 55 20.90 -11.00 7.29
C SER A 55 22.36 -10.80 7.69
N VAL A 56 22.72 -9.62 8.20
CA VAL A 56 24.09 -9.22 8.55
C VAL A 56 24.27 -9.06 10.06
N ASP A 57 23.27 -8.51 10.76
CA ASP A 57 23.28 -8.30 12.21
C ASP A 57 22.55 -9.45 12.96
N GLU A 58 22.81 -9.62 14.26
CA GLU A 58 22.17 -10.67 15.09
C GLU A 58 20.67 -10.44 15.37
N ASP A 59 20.12 -9.26 15.06
CA ASP A 59 18.70 -8.94 15.28
C ASP A 59 17.89 -9.04 13.98
N ASP A 60 17.07 -10.10 13.86
CA ASP A 60 16.10 -10.20 12.77
C ASP A 60 14.95 -9.19 12.95
N LEU A 61 15.08 -8.04 12.29
CA LEU A 61 14.12 -6.93 12.28
C LEU A 61 12.77 -7.29 11.62
N LEU A 62 12.70 -8.36 10.83
CA LEU A 62 11.46 -8.85 10.21
C LEU A 62 10.79 -9.97 11.03
N SER A 63 11.38 -10.37 12.16
CA SER A 63 10.74 -11.24 13.14
C SER A 63 9.69 -10.48 13.95
N ALA A 64 8.79 -11.22 14.60
CA ALA A 64 7.81 -10.66 15.52
C ALA A 64 8.48 -9.86 16.66
N ARG A 65 9.60 -10.37 17.20
CA ARG A 65 10.37 -9.68 18.25
C ARG A 65 11.15 -8.47 17.73
N GLY A 66 11.71 -8.57 16.53
CA GLY A 66 12.40 -7.45 15.87
C GLY A 66 11.45 -6.30 15.62
N MET A 67 10.30 -6.56 14.99
CA MET A 67 9.27 -5.56 14.77
C MET A 67 8.73 -4.97 16.08
N GLN A 68 8.56 -5.78 17.13
CA GLN A 68 8.12 -5.31 18.45
C GLN A 68 9.10 -4.32 19.10
N LYS A 69 10.40 -4.43 18.82
CA LYS A 69 11.46 -3.68 19.51
C LYS A 69 12.09 -2.56 18.70
N ILE A 70 11.87 -2.52 17.38
CA ILE A 70 12.49 -1.51 16.51
C ILE A 70 12.10 -0.10 16.97
N SER A 71 13.10 0.78 17.07
CA SER A 71 12.94 2.16 17.54
C SER A 71 12.73 3.13 16.39
N GLU A 72 12.14 4.31 16.68
CA GLU A 72 12.03 5.43 15.73
C GLU A 72 13.40 5.80 15.13
N GLY A 73 14.46 5.85 15.94
CA GLY A 73 15.81 6.14 15.47
C GLY A 73 16.33 5.12 14.45
N ARG A 74 16.09 3.82 14.71
CA ARG A 74 16.49 2.76 13.76
C ARG A 74 15.67 2.81 12.47
N VAL A 75 14.37 3.13 12.56
CA VAL A 75 13.52 3.32 11.38
C VAL A 75 14.02 4.51 10.55
N ALA A 76 14.27 5.67 11.17
CA ALA A 76 14.79 6.85 10.49
C ALA A 76 16.15 6.59 9.79
N GLU A 77 17.06 5.89 10.48
CA GLU A 77 18.36 5.50 9.96
C GLU A 77 18.25 4.63 8.70
N ILE A 78 17.42 3.58 8.75
CA ILE A 78 17.22 2.65 7.62
C ILE A 78 16.47 3.33 6.47
N MET A 79 15.48 4.19 6.78
CA MET A 79 14.78 5.00 5.78
C MET A 79 15.66 6.09 5.16
N ARG A 80 16.78 6.46 5.81
CA ARG A 80 17.70 7.53 5.42
C ARG A 80 17.01 8.89 5.30
N VAL A 81 16.19 9.22 6.29
CA VAL A 81 15.43 10.48 6.36
C VAL A 81 15.87 11.33 7.56
N ASN A 82 15.75 12.64 7.44
CA ASN A 82 16.02 13.57 8.54
C ASN A 82 14.74 13.78 9.37
N VAL A 83 14.82 13.47 10.66
CA VAL A 83 13.70 13.64 11.62
C VAL A 83 13.81 14.91 12.47
N HIS A 84 14.77 15.77 12.17
CA HIS A 84 14.97 17.04 12.86
C HIS A 84 14.58 18.22 11.97
N THR A 85 13.99 19.23 12.58
CA THR A 85 13.74 20.54 12.00
C THR A 85 14.64 21.57 12.66
N GLU A 86 15.27 22.42 11.85
CA GLU A 86 16.09 23.52 12.36
C GLU A 86 15.19 24.67 12.83
N LYS A 87 15.44 25.17 14.05
CA LYS A 87 14.82 26.37 14.59
C LYS A 87 15.88 27.31 15.17
N PRO A 88 15.70 28.63 15.09
CA PRO A 88 16.57 29.58 15.77
C PRO A 88 16.58 29.33 17.29
N HIS A 89 17.75 29.40 17.92
CA HIS A 89 17.90 29.31 19.37
C HIS A 89 17.23 30.51 20.04
N GLU A 90 16.46 30.28 21.12
CA GLU A 90 15.60 31.30 21.74
C GLU A 90 16.35 32.56 22.20
N THR A 91 17.61 32.42 22.61
CA THR A 91 18.39 33.50 23.24
C THR A 91 19.71 33.83 22.54
N LEU A 92 20.16 33.01 21.58
CA LEU A 92 21.47 33.16 20.95
C LEU A 92 21.26 33.49 19.48
N GLU A 93 21.47 34.76 19.15
CA GLU A 93 21.37 35.26 17.79
C GLU A 93 22.38 34.51 16.88
N HIS A 94 21.92 34.11 15.69
CA HIS A 94 22.67 33.31 14.71
C HIS A 94 22.94 31.83 15.06
N ILE A 95 22.38 31.29 16.15
CA ILE A 95 22.45 29.85 16.45
C ILE A 95 21.13 29.18 16.06
N THR A 96 21.21 28.02 15.41
CA THR A 96 20.08 27.13 15.16
C THR A 96 20.21 25.84 15.98
N ILE A 97 19.09 25.30 16.44
CA ILE A 97 18.98 24.00 17.11
C ILE A 97 18.12 23.06 16.27
N GLY A 98 18.51 21.79 16.23
CA GLY A 98 17.70 20.73 15.64
C GLY A 98 16.74 20.16 16.68
N GLU A 99 15.44 20.25 16.43
CA GLU A 99 14.40 19.62 17.25
C GLU A 99 13.73 18.49 16.47
N LEU A 100 13.41 17.38 17.14
CA LEU A 100 12.61 16.32 16.53
C LEU A 100 11.28 16.89 16.04
N GLY A 101 10.97 16.66 14.77
CA GLY A 101 9.76 17.19 14.16
C GLY A 101 9.74 17.11 12.65
N GLY A 102 8.66 17.65 12.10
CA GLY A 102 8.43 17.70 10.67
C GLY A 102 7.86 16.41 10.07
N PRO A 103 7.51 16.43 8.78
CA PRO A 103 6.73 15.36 8.16
C PRO A 103 7.42 14.00 8.17
N MET A 104 8.75 13.95 8.11
CA MET A 104 9.48 12.68 8.15
C MET A 104 9.50 12.08 9.54
N TYR A 105 9.51 12.90 10.60
CA TYR A 105 9.36 12.40 11.96
C TYR A 105 7.97 11.75 12.15
N ASP A 106 6.91 12.39 11.67
CA ASP A 106 5.53 11.85 11.75
C ASP A 106 5.39 10.52 10.99
N LEU A 107 6.00 10.41 9.80
CA LEU A 107 6.03 9.17 9.04
C LEU A 107 6.82 8.07 9.76
N VAL A 108 8.00 8.39 10.29
CA VAL A 108 8.82 7.45 11.06
C VAL A 108 8.05 6.91 12.26
N LYS A 109 7.37 7.79 13.02
CA LYS A 109 6.51 7.36 14.13
C LYS A 109 5.40 6.41 13.68
N SER A 110 4.74 6.72 12.57
CA SER A 110 3.67 5.88 12.02
C SER A 110 4.18 4.50 11.60
N VAL A 111 5.33 4.43 10.93
CA VAL A 111 5.99 3.17 10.55
C VAL A 111 6.40 2.36 11.78
N THR A 112 7.05 3.00 12.75
CA THR A 112 7.46 2.35 14.01
C THR A 112 6.25 1.81 14.77
N GLN A 113 5.18 2.59 14.90
CA GLN A 113 3.96 2.18 15.58
C GLN A 113 3.34 0.94 14.92
N VAL A 114 3.21 0.94 13.59
CA VAL A 114 2.66 -0.22 12.83
C VAL A 114 3.50 -1.47 13.04
N LEU A 115 4.84 -1.34 13.00
CA LEU A 115 5.75 -2.47 13.24
C LEU A 115 5.65 -2.97 14.69
N ASN A 116 5.70 -2.08 15.67
CA ASN A 116 5.66 -2.45 17.09
C ASN A 116 4.33 -3.13 17.45
N GLU A 117 3.21 -2.59 16.99
CA GLU A 117 1.87 -3.17 17.22
C GLU A 117 1.75 -4.54 16.57
N THR A 118 2.16 -4.67 15.30
CA THR A 118 2.15 -5.95 14.57
C THR A 118 3.04 -6.98 15.26
N GLY A 119 4.26 -6.60 15.65
CA GLY A 119 5.19 -7.46 16.37
C GLY A 119 4.63 -7.94 17.71
N LYS A 120 3.99 -7.05 18.48
CA LYS A 120 3.32 -7.39 19.73
C LYS A 120 2.19 -8.40 19.53
N ILE A 121 1.35 -8.20 18.52
CA ILE A 121 0.25 -9.13 18.18
C ILE A 121 0.81 -10.50 17.81
N LEU A 122 1.82 -10.56 16.93
CA LEU A 122 2.44 -11.82 16.52
C LEU A 122 3.08 -12.58 17.69
N VAL A 123 3.81 -11.88 18.57
CA VAL A 123 4.38 -12.48 19.79
C VAL A 123 3.27 -13.06 20.67
N ASN A 124 2.19 -12.32 20.89
CA ASN A 124 1.07 -12.77 21.73
C ASN A 124 0.35 -13.99 21.12
N MET A 125 0.26 -14.06 19.80
CA MET A 125 -0.35 -15.18 19.07
C MET A 125 0.61 -16.36 18.86
N GLY A 126 1.88 -16.25 19.25
CA GLY A 126 2.89 -17.30 19.09
C GLY A 126 3.45 -17.44 17.67
N TYR A 127 3.26 -16.45 16.80
CA TYR A 127 3.85 -16.45 15.46
C TYR A 127 5.26 -15.83 15.47
N PRO A 128 6.25 -16.48 14.83
CA PRO A 128 7.62 -15.96 14.80
C PRO A 128 7.77 -14.74 13.89
N ASN A 129 6.88 -14.56 12.91
CA ASN A 129 6.86 -13.44 11.96
C ASN A 129 5.50 -13.37 11.23
N LEU A 130 5.28 -12.31 10.46
CA LEU A 130 4.01 -12.08 9.76
C LEU A 130 3.77 -13.10 8.64
N GLY A 131 4.82 -13.51 7.93
CA GLY A 131 4.73 -14.52 6.86
C GLY A 131 4.19 -15.87 7.36
N MET A 132 4.52 -16.29 8.57
CA MET A 132 3.98 -17.52 9.17
C MET A 132 2.49 -17.41 9.52
N PHE A 133 2.04 -16.25 9.99
CA PHE A 133 0.61 -15.98 10.17
C PHE A 133 -0.13 -16.07 8.82
N VAL A 134 0.42 -15.41 7.79
CA VAL A 134 -0.17 -15.40 6.45
C VAL A 134 -0.19 -16.80 5.85
N LEU A 135 0.88 -17.58 6.00
CA LEU A 135 0.93 -18.96 5.53
C LEU A 135 -0.18 -19.83 6.13
N GLU A 136 -0.47 -19.65 7.41
CA GLU A 136 -1.58 -20.35 8.07
C GLU A 136 -2.93 -19.89 7.52
N ALA A 137 -3.12 -18.58 7.33
CA ALA A 137 -4.32 -18.03 6.72
C ALA A 137 -4.54 -18.58 5.28
N LEU A 138 -3.48 -18.70 4.47
CA LEU A 138 -3.53 -19.31 3.15
C LEU A 138 -3.95 -20.79 3.20
N LYS A 139 -3.43 -21.55 4.17
CA LYS A 139 -3.78 -22.95 4.36
C LYS A 139 -5.24 -23.12 4.74
N ASP A 140 -5.75 -22.27 5.63
CA ASP A 140 -7.14 -22.34 6.06
C ASP A 140 -8.10 -21.82 4.99
N GLY A 141 -7.74 -20.75 4.27
CA GLY A 141 -8.47 -20.29 3.09
C GLY A 141 -8.64 -21.40 2.07
N ARG A 142 -7.57 -22.15 1.79
CA ARG A 142 -7.66 -23.30 0.87
C ARG A 142 -8.62 -24.40 1.34
N LYS A 143 -8.74 -24.64 2.66
CA LYS A 143 -9.69 -25.61 3.22
C LYS A 143 -11.14 -25.11 3.13
N ALA A 144 -11.36 -23.81 3.26
CA ALA A 144 -12.69 -23.19 3.15
C ALA A 144 -13.22 -23.19 1.72
N ARG A 145 -12.33 -23.21 0.73
CA ARG A 145 -12.71 -23.22 -0.68
C ARG A 145 -13.44 -24.50 -1.08
N SER A 146 -14.56 -24.33 -1.76
CA SER A 146 -15.39 -25.42 -2.28
C SER A 146 -15.90 -25.08 -3.68
N ASP A 147 -16.43 -26.08 -4.40
CA ASP A 147 -17.01 -25.85 -5.73
C ASP A 147 -18.23 -24.91 -5.67
N SER A 148 -18.95 -24.86 -4.54
CA SER A 148 -20.09 -23.98 -4.33
C SER A 148 -19.74 -22.58 -3.82
N ASN A 149 -18.53 -22.38 -3.28
CA ASN A 149 -17.99 -21.06 -2.94
C ASN A 149 -16.50 -21.02 -3.28
N SER A 150 -16.22 -20.64 -4.52
CA SER A 150 -14.86 -20.55 -5.07
C SER A 150 -14.05 -19.38 -4.52
N HIS A 151 -14.69 -18.47 -3.77
CA HIS A 151 -14.13 -17.21 -3.24
C HIS A 151 -13.90 -17.24 -1.72
N ALA A 152 -14.37 -18.29 -1.04
CA ALA A 152 -14.21 -18.47 0.40
C ALA A 152 -12.75 -18.46 0.88
N ASP A 153 -11.78 -18.74 0.00
CA ASP A 153 -10.37 -18.64 0.35
C ASP A 153 -9.97 -17.19 0.62
N VAL A 154 -10.26 -16.28 -0.31
CA VAL A 154 -9.97 -14.85 -0.19
C VAL A 154 -10.68 -14.23 1.00
N GLU A 155 -11.98 -14.51 1.18
CA GLU A 155 -12.77 -13.97 2.29
C GLU A 155 -12.17 -14.34 3.65
N LEU A 156 -11.81 -15.61 3.85
CA LEU A 156 -11.23 -16.07 5.11
C LEU A 156 -9.84 -15.50 5.35
N ILE A 157 -9.00 -15.39 4.30
CA ILE A 157 -7.66 -14.78 4.43
C ILE A 157 -7.80 -13.30 4.82
N LEU A 158 -8.70 -12.58 4.14
CA LEU A 158 -8.98 -11.17 4.40
C LEU A 158 -9.48 -10.97 5.84
N GLU A 159 -10.47 -11.76 6.27
CA GLU A 159 -11.01 -11.71 7.63
C GLU A 159 -9.92 -11.93 8.68
N ARG A 160 -9.06 -12.95 8.50
CA ARG A 160 -7.95 -13.21 9.43
C ARG A 160 -7.00 -12.01 9.52
N LEU A 161 -6.63 -11.41 8.40
CA LEU A 161 -5.73 -10.25 8.37
C LEU A 161 -6.34 -9.03 9.08
N VAL A 162 -7.57 -8.68 8.71
CA VAL A 162 -8.27 -7.49 9.22
C VAL A 162 -8.60 -7.64 10.71
N ARG A 163 -9.01 -8.82 11.16
CA ARG A 163 -9.29 -9.05 12.59
C ARG A 163 -8.03 -9.05 13.46
N ALA A 164 -6.91 -9.55 12.93
CA ALA A 164 -5.69 -9.67 13.70
C ALA A 164 -4.92 -8.34 13.80
N PHE A 165 -4.80 -7.58 12.71
CA PHE A 165 -3.90 -6.43 12.65
C PHE A 165 -4.63 -5.12 12.34
N PRO A 166 -4.60 -4.12 13.26
CA PRO A 166 -5.22 -2.81 13.04
C PRO A 166 -4.75 -2.11 11.77
N ALA A 167 -3.49 -2.28 11.40
CA ALA A 167 -2.95 -1.71 10.17
C ALA A 167 -3.63 -2.23 8.88
N PHE A 168 -4.37 -3.35 8.92
CA PHE A 168 -5.20 -3.83 7.81
C PHE A 168 -6.68 -3.41 7.91
N GLN A 169 -7.12 -2.79 9.00
CA GLN A 169 -8.49 -2.36 9.26
C GLN A 169 -8.85 -1.04 8.56
N ASP A 170 -8.61 -1.00 7.26
CA ASP A 170 -8.94 0.14 6.41
C ASP A 170 -10.45 0.20 6.14
N MET A 171 -11.17 0.70 7.15
CA MET A 171 -12.63 0.83 7.21
C MET A 171 -13.04 2.02 8.09
N SER A 172 -14.21 2.59 7.82
CA SER A 172 -14.78 3.68 8.61
C SER A 172 -16.31 3.71 8.51
N VAL A 173 -16.96 4.48 9.37
CA VAL A 173 -18.38 4.83 9.24
C VAL A 173 -18.48 6.29 8.83
N VAL A 174 -19.04 6.55 7.65
CA VAL A 174 -19.24 7.89 7.10
C VAL A 174 -20.73 8.10 6.87
N ASP A 175 -21.30 9.15 7.48
CA ASP A 175 -22.73 9.47 7.40
C ASP A 175 -23.65 8.29 7.75
N GLY A 176 -23.23 7.47 8.72
CA GLY A 176 -23.95 6.28 9.17
C GLY A 176 -23.80 5.04 8.26
N GLN A 177 -23.02 5.13 7.18
CA GLN A 177 -22.72 4.03 6.27
C GLN A 177 -21.32 3.45 6.55
N SER A 178 -21.23 2.13 6.69
CA SER A 178 -19.94 1.45 6.81
C SER A 178 -19.26 1.36 5.45
N ILE A 179 -18.02 1.84 5.37
CA ILE A 179 -17.17 1.78 4.19
C ILE A 179 -15.99 0.87 4.49
N PHE A 180 -15.74 -0.11 3.62
CA PHE A 180 -14.66 -1.09 3.73
C PHE A 180 -13.79 -1.02 2.48
N CYS A 181 -12.55 -0.54 2.61
CA CYS A 181 -11.63 -0.45 1.47
C CYS A 181 -10.56 -1.54 1.51
N PHE A 182 -10.05 -1.89 2.70
CA PHE A 182 -9.09 -2.98 2.92
C PHE A 182 -7.88 -3.04 1.97
N LYS A 183 -7.44 -1.88 1.44
CA LYS A 183 -6.51 -1.80 0.31
C LYS A 183 -5.26 -2.65 0.50
N LYS A 184 -4.60 -2.55 1.66
CA LYS A 184 -3.34 -3.27 1.92
C LYS A 184 -3.54 -4.78 2.08
N ALA A 185 -4.66 -5.21 2.65
CA ALA A 185 -4.95 -6.63 2.83
C ALA A 185 -5.29 -7.29 1.49
N LEU A 186 -6.14 -6.63 0.68
CA LEU A 186 -6.46 -7.06 -0.67
C LEU A 186 -5.20 -7.08 -1.56
N PHE A 187 -4.39 -6.03 -1.49
CA PHE A 187 -3.10 -5.97 -2.19
C PHE A 187 -2.18 -7.14 -1.82
N LEU A 188 -2.07 -7.49 -0.52
CA LEU A 188 -1.25 -8.62 -0.09
C LEU A 188 -1.75 -9.95 -0.71
N ILE A 189 -3.05 -10.22 -0.63
CA ILE A 189 -3.64 -11.46 -1.15
C ILE A 189 -3.39 -11.57 -2.66
N HIS A 190 -3.60 -10.49 -3.41
CA HIS A 190 -3.34 -10.47 -4.85
C HIS A 190 -1.85 -10.55 -5.19
N ALA A 191 -0.99 -9.86 -4.45
CA ALA A 191 0.46 -9.91 -4.65
C ALA A 191 1.02 -11.33 -4.44
N ILE A 192 0.48 -12.08 -3.49
CA ILE A 192 0.81 -13.51 -3.30
C ILE A 192 0.40 -14.31 -4.53
N SER A 193 -0.81 -14.07 -5.06
CA SER A 193 -1.32 -14.72 -6.27
C SER A 193 -0.41 -14.50 -7.48
N ILE A 194 -0.02 -13.25 -7.74
CA ILE A 194 0.90 -12.89 -8.82
C ILE A 194 2.30 -13.47 -8.60
N ARG A 195 2.83 -13.37 -7.37
CA ARG A 195 4.23 -13.74 -7.11
C ARG A 195 4.47 -15.25 -7.14
N PHE A 196 3.52 -16.03 -6.64
CA PHE A 196 3.69 -17.47 -6.43
C PHE A 196 2.77 -18.34 -7.28
N GLY A 197 1.79 -17.76 -7.97
CA GLY A 197 0.83 -18.49 -8.81
C GLY A 197 1.43 -19.13 -10.07
N SER A 198 2.56 -18.62 -10.56
CA SER A 198 3.25 -19.19 -11.72
C SER A 198 4.24 -20.32 -11.37
N ALA A 199 4.50 -20.58 -10.08
CA ALA A 199 5.39 -21.65 -9.65
C ALA A 199 4.70 -23.02 -9.77
N ASN A 200 5.45 -24.07 -10.13
CA ASN A 200 4.90 -25.42 -10.28
C ASN A 200 5.77 -26.50 -9.59
N PRO A 201 5.30 -27.10 -8.48
CA PRO A 201 4.12 -26.72 -7.71
C PRO A 201 4.34 -25.39 -6.96
N PRO A 202 3.28 -24.63 -6.63
CA PRO A 202 3.41 -23.48 -5.75
C PRO A 202 3.94 -23.88 -4.36
N PRO A 203 4.76 -23.04 -3.71
CA PRO A 203 5.34 -23.35 -2.39
C PRO A 203 4.31 -23.35 -1.25
N PHE A 204 3.13 -22.77 -1.48
CA PHE A 204 1.99 -22.73 -0.57
C PHE A 204 0.68 -22.56 -1.37
N PRO A 205 -0.49 -22.76 -0.74
CA PRO A 205 -1.77 -22.53 -1.40
C PRO A 205 -1.89 -21.09 -1.91
N VAL A 206 -2.22 -20.95 -3.20
CA VAL A 206 -2.37 -19.66 -3.86
C VAL A 206 -3.86 -19.31 -3.95
N PRO A 207 -4.28 -18.11 -3.48
CA PRO A 207 -5.67 -17.68 -3.52
C PRO A 207 -6.09 -17.33 -4.96
N LEU A 208 -7.37 -17.55 -5.28
CA LEU A 208 -7.97 -17.15 -6.54
C LEU A 208 -8.46 -15.70 -6.46
N THR A 209 -7.80 -14.78 -7.17
CA THR A 209 -7.98 -13.35 -6.91
C THR A 209 -8.70 -12.57 -8.01
N ALA A 210 -9.11 -13.24 -9.10
CA ALA A 210 -9.74 -12.59 -10.25
C ALA A 210 -11.06 -11.85 -9.94
N HIS A 211 -11.72 -12.21 -8.84
CA HIS A 211 -13.01 -11.63 -8.41
C HIS A 211 -12.84 -10.48 -7.39
N MET A 212 -11.61 -10.19 -6.95
CA MET A 212 -11.37 -9.17 -5.93
C MET A 212 -11.66 -7.77 -6.49
N PRO A 213 -12.09 -6.81 -5.65
CA PRO A 213 -12.23 -5.43 -6.08
C PRO A 213 -10.85 -4.77 -6.32
N VAL A 214 -10.86 -3.56 -6.86
CA VAL A 214 -9.67 -2.71 -6.98
C VAL A 214 -9.10 -2.32 -5.61
N PHE A 215 -7.80 -2.00 -5.55
CA PHE A 215 -7.08 -1.74 -4.31
C PHE A 215 -6.99 -0.23 -4.06
N SER A 216 -8.15 0.43 -3.93
CA SER A 216 -8.26 1.88 -3.99
C SER A 216 -7.36 2.58 -2.96
N ASP A 217 -6.28 3.22 -3.43
CA ASP A 217 -5.36 4.05 -2.66
C ASP A 217 -5.68 5.55 -2.89
N ASN A 218 -4.67 6.42 -3.05
CA ASN A 218 -4.89 7.81 -3.49
C ASN A 218 -4.62 8.03 -4.99
N VAL A 219 -4.08 7.05 -5.72
CA VAL A 219 -3.78 7.13 -7.15
C VAL A 219 -5.05 6.93 -7.95
N LEU A 220 -5.71 5.79 -7.77
CA LEU A 220 -6.89 5.38 -8.53
C LEU A 220 -8.02 6.44 -8.45
N PRO A 221 -8.54 6.79 -7.26
CA PRO A 221 -9.56 7.83 -7.13
C PRO A 221 -9.13 9.19 -7.68
N SER A 222 -7.88 9.61 -7.50
CA SER A 222 -7.41 10.88 -8.06
C SER A 222 -7.44 10.86 -9.58
N LEU A 223 -7.02 9.77 -10.21
CA LEU A 223 -7.08 9.64 -11.67
C LEU A 223 -8.52 9.65 -12.20
N LEU A 224 -9.42 8.90 -11.57
CA LEU A 224 -10.83 8.88 -12.00
C LEU A 224 -11.51 10.26 -11.87
N ILE A 225 -11.13 11.07 -10.87
CA ILE A 225 -11.56 12.47 -10.79
C ILE A 225 -11.06 13.28 -12.00
N HIS A 226 -9.76 13.17 -12.33
CA HIS A 226 -9.17 13.93 -13.45
C HIS A 226 -9.68 13.48 -14.83
N LEU A 227 -10.06 12.20 -14.97
CA LEU A 227 -10.61 11.65 -16.20
C LEU A 227 -12.11 11.98 -16.38
N GLY A 228 -12.73 12.60 -15.39
CA GLY A 228 -14.15 12.96 -15.44
C GLY A 228 -15.10 11.81 -15.09
N GLU A 229 -14.58 10.62 -14.80
CA GLU A 229 -15.34 9.44 -14.39
C GLU A 229 -16.00 9.61 -13.01
N LEU A 230 -15.50 10.55 -12.19
CA LEU A 230 -16.08 10.97 -10.90
C LEU A 230 -16.57 12.44 -10.92
N ALA A 231 -17.05 12.96 -12.05
CA ALA A 231 -17.37 14.39 -12.26
C ALA A 231 -18.14 15.11 -11.11
N PRO A 232 -17.88 16.41 -10.85
CA PRO A 232 -16.59 17.04 -10.59
C PRO A 232 -16.47 17.40 -9.09
N LEU A 233 -15.67 16.64 -8.33
CA LEU A 233 -15.16 17.11 -7.03
C LEU A 233 -13.89 17.98 -7.18
N LEU A 234 -13.22 18.00 -8.34
CA LEU A 234 -12.23 19.02 -8.75
C LEU A 234 -12.16 19.07 -10.29
N LEU A 235 -12.29 20.26 -10.88
CA LEU A 235 -12.06 20.49 -12.32
C LEU A 235 -10.56 20.32 -12.64
N ALA A 236 -10.22 19.61 -13.72
CA ALA A 236 -8.86 19.58 -14.23
C ALA A 236 -8.77 19.75 -15.74
N THR A 237 -7.82 20.58 -16.15
CA THR A 237 -7.37 20.81 -17.52
C THR A 237 -6.28 19.80 -17.88
N ALA A 238 -6.43 19.11 -19.02
CA ALA A 238 -5.40 18.22 -19.56
C ALA A 238 -4.15 19.00 -20.01
N ALA A 239 -2.96 18.54 -19.60
CA ALA A 239 -1.68 19.08 -20.06
C ALA A 239 -1.08 18.16 -21.12
N THR A 240 -0.55 18.74 -22.20
CA THR A 240 0.13 18.04 -23.29
C THR A 240 1.52 17.55 -22.88
N ASP A 241 1.86 16.37 -23.40
CA ASP A 241 3.13 15.68 -23.17
C ASP A 241 4.30 16.41 -23.84
N THR A 242 5.21 16.94 -23.02
CA THR A 242 6.50 17.49 -23.44
C THR A 242 7.54 16.62 -22.76
N GLY A 243 8.49 16.05 -23.51
CA GLY A 243 9.51 15.08 -23.07
C GLY A 243 10.53 15.60 -22.03
N ASP A 244 10.07 16.41 -21.10
CA ASP A 244 10.78 16.97 -19.97
C ASP A 244 11.07 15.92 -18.90
N PRO A 245 12.10 16.16 -18.04
CA PRO A 245 12.34 15.34 -16.86
C PRO A 245 11.07 15.19 -16.01
N LYS A 246 10.89 13.99 -15.43
CA LYS A 246 9.73 13.64 -14.59
C LYS A 246 9.51 14.73 -13.53
N PRO A 247 8.41 15.50 -13.59
CA PRO A 247 8.22 16.64 -12.70
C PRO A 247 8.11 16.18 -11.24
N LEU A 248 8.57 17.05 -10.34
CA LEU A 248 8.37 16.86 -8.90
C LEU A 248 6.87 16.70 -8.63
N PRO A 249 6.45 15.65 -7.89
CA PRO A 249 5.05 15.49 -7.57
C PRO A 249 4.56 16.66 -6.72
N LYS A 250 3.58 17.42 -7.21
CA LYS A 250 2.90 18.45 -6.43
C LYS A 250 1.82 17.80 -5.56
N ASP A 251 1.76 18.19 -4.28
CA ASP A 251 0.66 17.78 -3.40
C ASP A 251 -0.66 18.31 -3.99
N GLY A 252 -1.67 17.44 -4.04
CA GLY A 252 -3.02 17.83 -4.40
C GLY A 252 -3.83 18.29 -3.19
N PRO A 253 -5.16 18.32 -3.30
CA PRO A 253 -6.01 18.78 -2.21
C PRO A 253 -5.88 17.89 -0.98
N ILE A 254 -5.86 18.52 0.21
CA ILE A 254 -5.84 17.83 1.49
C ILE A 254 -7.27 17.40 1.80
N PHE A 255 -7.47 16.10 2.02
CA PHE A 255 -8.78 15.53 2.33
C PHE A 255 -8.88 15.19 3.81
N SER A 256 -10.09 15.32 4.37
CA SER A 256 -10.43 14.67 5.64
C SER A 256 -10.49 13.15 5.47
N SER A 257 -10.45 12.41 6.58
CA SER A 257 -10.63 10.95 6.56
C SER A 257 -11.94 10.55 5.87
N ASN A 258 -13.06 11.22 6.18
CA ASN A 258 -14.35 10.93 5.58
C ASN A 258 -14.36 11.19 4.07
N GLN A 259 -13.80 12.33 3.62
CA GLN A 259 -13.69 12.63 2.19
C GLN A 259 -12.86 11.56 1.46
N ALA A 260 -11.75 11.13 2.05
CA ALA A 260 -10.92 10.08 1.48
C ALA A 260 -11.67 8.75 1.37
N TYR A 261 -12.42 8.34 2.39
CA TYR A 261 -13.24 7.13 2.32
C TYR A 261 -14.35 7.22 1.26
N ILE A 262 -15.02 8.36 1.15
CA ILE A 262 -16.06 8.56 0.13
C ILE A 262 -15.48 8.42 -1.28
N VAL A 263 -14.39 9.12 -1.60
CA VAL A 263 -13.83 9.06 -2.97
C VAL A 263 -13.21 7.69 -3.28
N ARG A 264 -12.66 7.00 -2.28
CA ARG A 264 -12.11 5.65 -2.45
C ARG A 264 -13.21 4.62 -2.65
N ALA A 265 -14.33 4.73 -1.93
CA ALA A 265 -15.51 3.90 -2.16
C ALA A 265 -16.11 4.15 -3.55
N ALA A 266 -16.25 5.42 -3.94
CA ALA A 266 -16.73 5.79 -5.28
C ALA A 266 -15.82 5.28 -6.39
N ALA A 267 -14.50 5.26 -6.18
CA ALA A 267 -13.55 4.70 -7.14
C ALA A 267 -13.69 3.17 -7.29
N ILE A 268 -14.00 2.46 -6.21
CA ILE A 268 -14.28 1.02 -6.27
C ILE A 268 -15.52 0.76 -7.14
N ASP A 269 -16.62 1.46 -6.82
CA ASP A 269 -17.90 1.37 -7.56
C ASP A 269 -17.74 1.75 -9.05
N ALA A 270 -17.06 2.86 -9.33
CA ALA A 270 -16.77 3.28 -10.71
C ALA A 270 -15.97 2.23 -11.50
N CYS A 271 -15.00 1.55 -10.86
CA CYS A 271 -14.27 0.48 -11.52
C CYS A 271 -15.14 -0.75 -11.82
N GLU A 272 -16.11 -1.09 -10.96
CA GLU A 272 -17.09 -2.13 -11.25
C GLU A 272 -17.90 -1.77 -12.51
N LEU A 273 -18.43 -0.55 -12.56
CA LEU A 273 -19.18 -0.04 -13.72
C LEU A 273 -18.35 0.00 -15.02
N ILE A 274 -17.06 0.34 -14.93
CA ILE A 274 -16.13 0.32 -16.07
C ILE A 274 -15.96 -1.11 -16.61
N ILE A 275 -15.77 -2.09 -15.73
CA ILE A 275 -15.63 -3.51 -16.13
C ILE A 275 -16.93 -4.04 -16.73
N GLU A 276 -18.07 -3.79 -16.09
CA GLU A 276 -19.38 -4.16 -16.62
C GLU A 276 -19.60 -3.57 -18.01
N SER A 277 -19.32 -2.28 -18.18
CA SER A 277 -19.43 -1.60 -19.48
C SER A 277 -18.50 -2.22 -20.51
N ALA A 278 -17.24 -2.47 -20.15
CA ALA A 278 -16.25 -3.09 -21.04
C ALA A 278 -16.69 -4.49 -21.52
N HIS A 279 -17.31 -5.28 -20.64
CA HIS A 279 -17.80 -6.63 -20.97
C HIS A 279 -19.01 -6.62 -21.91
N THR A 280 -19.77 -5.52 -21.95
CA THR A 280 -20.94 -5.38 -22.85
C THR A 280 -20.58 -4.93 -24.27
N LEU A 281 -19.35 -4.50 -24.52
CA LEU A 281 -18.92 -4.01 -25.83
C LEU A 281 -18.90 -5.13 -26.87
N GLN A 282 -19.68 -4.95 -27.95
CA GLN A 282 -19.80 -5.90 -29.06
C GLN A 282 -18.87 -5.52 -30.23
N ASP A 283 -17.58 -5.33 -29.93
CA ASP A 283 -16.55 -5.10 -30.95
C ASP A 283 -15.59 -6.30 -30.97
N PRO A 284 -15.53 -7.08 -32.08
CA PRO A 284 -14.60 -8.21 -32.19
C PRO A 284 -13.13 -7.84 -32.00
N SER A 285 -12.74 -6.59 -32.28
CA SER A 285 -11.37 -6.10 -32.04
C SER A 285 -11.05 -5.88 -30.55
N LEU A 286 -12.07 -5.85 -29.70
CA LEU A 286 -11.99 -5.63 -28.26
C LEU A 286 -12.36 -6.87 -27.44
N GLU A 287 -12.33 -8.06 -28.04
CA GLU A 287 -12.72 -9.31 -27.35
C GLU A 287 -11.91 -9.58 -26.07
N TRP A 288 -10.66 -9.11 -26.01
CA TRP A 288 -9.80 -9.18 -24.82
C TRP A 288 -10.39 -8.47 -23.59
N LEU A 289 -11.32 -7.51 -23.77
CA LEU A 289 -12.00 -6.84 -22.66
C LEU A 289 -12.85 -7.80 -21.83
N LYS A 290 -13.34 -8.90 -22.41
CA LYS A 290 -14.14 -9.91 -21.69
C LYS A 290 -13.34 -10.64 -20.60
N ASP A 291 -12.02 -10.70 -20.75
CA ASP A 291 -11.12 -11.32 -19.78
C ASP A 291 -10.57 -10.31 -18.76
N LEU A 292 -10.87 -9.01 -18.94
CA LEU A 292 -10.45 -7.96 -18.03
C LEU A 292 -11.17 -8.11 -16.68
N ASN A 293 -10.41 -8.06 -15.60
CA ASN A 293 -10.92 -8.10 -14.23
C ASN A 293 -10.42 -6.88 -13.43
N LEU A 294 -11.07 -6.62 -12.30
CA LEU A 294 -10.80 -5.44 -11.46
C LEU A 294 -9.34 -5.36 -10.99
N PRO A 295 -8.68 -6.44 -10.51
CA PRO A 295 -7.26 -6.36 -10.13
C PRO A 295 -6.35 -6.03 -11.31
N SER A 296 -6.65 -6.54 -12.50
CA SER A 296 -5.87 -6.20 -13.71
C SER A 296 -6.05 -4.74 -14.11
N LEU A 297 -7.28 -4.21 -14.00
CA LEU A 297 -7.57 -2.79 -14.22
C LEU A 297 -6.82 -1.90 -13.22
N ASP A 298 -6.86 -2.22 -11.92
CA ASP A 298 -6.15 -1.50 -10.86
C ASP A 298 -4.64 -1.42 -11.14
N MET A 299 -4.02 -2.58 -11.40
CA MET A 299 -2.60 -2.67 -11.71
C MET A 299 -2.23 -1.89 -12.98
N TRP A 300 -3.07 -1.93 -14.00
CA TRP A 300 -2.87 -1.16 -15.22
C TRP A 300 -2.95 0.34 -14.94
N ILE A 301 -4.01 0.82 -14.27
CA ILE A 301 -4.19 2.24 -13.92
C ILE A 301 -2.99 2.74 -13.12
N TRP A 302 -2.54 1.98 -12.12
CA TRP A 302 -1.41 2.35 -11.30
C TRP A 302 -0.10 2.44 -12.10
N ALA A 303 0.10 1.54 -13.07
CA ALA A 303 1.27 1.59 -13.96
C ALA A 303 1.23 2.82 -14.87
N VAL A 304 0.11 3.07 -15.57
CA VAL A 304 -0.02 4.23 -16.46
C VAL A 304 0.04 5.56 -15.69
N ALA A 305 -0.44 5.61 -14.44
CA ALA A 305 -0.32 6.78 -13.55
C ALA A 305 1.13 7.19 -13.26
N LYS A 306 2.07 6.25 -13.40
CA LYS A 306 3.49 6.45 -13.11
C LYS A 306 4.32 6.69 -14.36
N ASP A 307 3.96 6.01 -15.44
CA ASP A 307 4.74 5.95 -16.67
C ASP A 307 4.35 7.05 -17.66
N ARG A 308 3.06 7.39 -17.74
CA ARG A 308 2.60 8.50 -18.60
C ARG A 308 2.88 9.84 -17.95
N MET A 309 3.52 10.74 -18.70
CA MET A 309 3.93 12.05 -18.21
C MET A 309 2.76 12.98 -17.91
N ASP A 310 1.73 12.97 -18.74
CA ASP A 310 0.49 13.72 -18.52
C ASP A 310 -0.22 13.26 -17.25
N TYR A 311 -0.31 11.95 -16.99
CA TYR A 311 -0.94 11.41 -15.79
C TYR A 311 -0.08 11.61 -14.53
N ARG A 312 1.24 11.57 -14.67
CA ARG A 312 2.17 11.81 -13.55
C ARG A 312 2.09 13.25 -13.03
N ARG A 313 1.77 14.21 -13.89
CA ARG A 313 1.56 15.63 -13.55
C ARG A 313 0.28 15.87 -12.76
N LEU A 314 -0.67 14.93 -12.81
CA LEU A 314 -1.94 15.06 -12.11
C LEU A 314 -1.74 15.06 -10.59
N GLU A 315 -2.36 16.04 -9.94
CA GLU A 315 -2.38 16.17 -8.50
C GLU A 315 -3.13 15.00 -7.88
N ARG A 316 -2.62 14.49 -6.75
CA ARG A 316 -3.26 13.41 -5.99
C ARG A 316 -3.67 13.95 -4.64
N PHE A 317 -4.85 13.58 -4.16
CA PHE A 317 -5.26 14.02 -2.83
C PHE A 317 -4.32 13.49 -1.76
N VAL A 318 -4.26 14.23 -0.65
CA VAL A 318 -3.32 14.01 0.45
C VAL A 318 -4.09 13.76 1.74
N VAL A 319 -3.73 12.69 2.44
CA VAL A 319 -4.10 12.41 3.83
C VAL A 319 -2.83 11.97 4.56
N ARG A 320 -2.37 12.74 5.55
CA ARG A 320 -1.12 12.46 6.27
C ARG A 320 -1.33 11.58 7.51
N ASP A 321 -2.47 11.73 8.17
CA ASP A 321 -2.78 11.02 9.42
C ASP A 321 -3.46 9.68 9.14
N THR A 322 -2.89 8.88 8.25
CA THR A 322 -3.40 7.54 7.93
C THR A 322 -2.28 6.56 7.63
N VAL A 323 -2.48 5.32 8.09
CA VAL A 323 -1.61 4.18 7.81
C VAL A 323 -2.22 3.21 6.78
N PHE A 324 -3.31 3.61 6.12
CA PHE A 324 -4.08 2.70 5.27
C PHE A 324 -3.71 2.75 3.78
N PHE A 325 -3.16 3.85 3.26
CA PHE A 325 -2.82 3.98 1.83
C PHE A 325 -1.66 4.90 1.47
#